data_AF-A0A511MAT1-F1
#
_entry.id   AF-A0A511MAT1-F1
#
_cell.length_a   1.000
_cell.length_b   1.000
_cell.length_c   1.000
_cell.angle_alpha   90.00
_cell.angle_beta   90.00
_cell.angle_gamma   90.00
#
_symmetry.space_group_name_H-M   'P 1'
#
loop_
_entity.id
_entity.type
_entity.pdbx_description
1 polymer ?
#
loop_
_entity_poly.entity_id
_entity_poly.type
_entity_poly.pdbx_seq_one_letter_code
_entity_poly.pdbx_strand_id
1 'polypeptide(L)'
;MRGLTGRRAVDALQSLLEELLPIDEERRVETIVLLEFIVAARTKPVFRPVTEQMAGDMRQVVTDALRGLAVLEPREQTALLTAIIEGLSLDAVTPNGSLGVERLRRTLRAHIRSLLV
;
A
#
# COMPACT_ATOMS: atom_id res chain seq x y z
N MET A 1 12.07 0.57 11.66
CA MET A 1 11.19 1.55 12.34
C MET A 1 11.14 1.41 13.88
N ARG A 2 11.99 0.58 14.51
CA ARG A 2 11.94 0.32 15.97
C ARG A 2 12.12 1.58 16.81
N GLY A 3 11.34 1.70 17.88
CA GLY A 3 11.43 2.78 18.86
C GLY A 3 10.83 4.12 18.42
N LEU A 4 10.22 4.20 17.23
CA LEU A 4 9.48 5.38 16.79
C LEU A 4 8.09 5.39 17.44
N THR A 5 7.65 6.56 17.89
CA THR A 5 6.33 6.77 18.50
C THR A 5 5.68 8.06 17.99
N GLY A 6 4.36 8.17 18.21
CA GLY A 6 3.56 9.35 17.89
C GLY A 6 3.75 9.83 16.45
N ARG A 7 3.96 11.14 16.28
CA ARG A 7 4.10 11.76 14.95
C ARG A 7 5.24 11.18 14.12
N ARG A 8 6.37 10.80 14.73
CA ARG A 8 7.52 10.24 14.01
C ARG A 8 7.22 8.84 13.47
N ALA A 9 6.44 8.04 14.20
CA ALA A 9 5.97 6.74 13.71
C ALA A 9 5.01 6.91 12.52
N VAL A 10 4.07 7.85 12.63
CA VAL A 10 3.12 8.18 11.55
C VAL A 10 3.85 8.65 10.29
N ASP A 11 4.79 9.58 10.42
CA ASP A 11 5.52 10.13 9.26
C ASP A 11 6.40 9.06 8.61
N ALA A 12 7.08 8.22 9.39
CA ALA A 12 7.90 7.14 8.85
C ALA A 12 7.05 6.06 8.14
N LEU A 13 5.88 5.71 8.69
CA LEU A 13 5.00 4.72 8.05
C LEU A 13 4.39 5.30 6.77
N GLN A 14 3.99 6.57 6.78
CA GLN A 14 3.51 7.25 5.59
C GLN A 14 4.55 7.20 4.46
N SER A 15 5.80 7.59 4.75
CA SER A 15 6.86 7.58 3.74
C SER A 15 7.13 6.19 3.18
N LEU A 16 7.12 5.14 4.02
CA LEU A 16 7.28 3.76 3.55
C LEU A 16 6.16 3.35 2.59
N LEU A 17 4.91 3.67 2.93
CA LEU A 17 3.74 3.22 2.16
C LEU A 17 3.51 4.06 0.91
N GLU A 18 4.00 5.30 0.87
CA GLU A 18 3.99 6.13 -0.33
C GLU A 18 4.87 5.56 -1.45
N GLU A 19 5.87 4.73 -1.14
CA GLU A 19 6.64 3.97 -2.15
C GLU A 19 5.81 2.91 -2.87
N LEU A 20 4.65 2.52 -2.31
CA LEU A 20 3.73 1.54 -2.90
C LEU A 20 2.55 2.21 -3.63
N LEU A 21 2.56 3.53 -3.76
CA LEU A 21 1.42 4.31 -4.27
C LEU A 21 1.80 5.16 -5.48
N PRO A 22 0.86 5.39 -6.42
CA PRO A 22 1.08 6.21 -7.61
C PRO A 22 1.04 7.71 -7.28
N ILE A 23 2.02 8.19 -6.52
CA ILE A 23 2.10 9.59 -6.05
C ILE A 23 2.94 10.50 -6.94
N ASP A 24 3.59 9.93 -7.95
CA ASP A 24 4.25 10.63 -9.06
C ASP A 24 4.05 9.87 -10.38
N GLU A 25 4.53 10.44 -11.48
CA GLU A 25 4.28 9.89 -12.82
C GLU A 25 4.96 8.53 -13.04
N GLU A 26 6.17 8.34 -12.52
CA GLU A 26 6.89 7.07 -12.63
C GLU A 26 6.11 5.94 -11.95
N ARG A 27 5.77 6.13 -10.66
CA ARG A 27 4.99 5.16 -9.89
C ARG A 27 3.57 4.99 -10.42
N ARG A 28 3.01 6.03 -11.05
CA ARG A 28 1.72 5.94 -11.74
C ARG A 28 1.79 4.98 -12.94
N VAL A 29 2.81 5.08 -13.78
CA VAL A 29 3.02 4.16 -14.91
C VAL A 29 3.25 2.73 -14.41
N GLU A 30 4.09 2.55 -13.37
CA GLU A 30 4.32 1.24 -12.76
C GLU A 30 3.04 0.62 -12.22
N THR A 31 2.22 1.41 -11.53
CA THR A 31 0.94 0.96 -10.98
C THR A 31 -0.03 0.53 -12.09
N ILE A 32 -0.10 1.28 -13.20
CA ILE A 32 -0.92 0.88 -14.36
C ILE A 32 -0.47 -0.49 -14.86
N VAL A 33 0.82 -0.69 -15.10
CA VAL A 33 1.37 -1.96 -15.60
C VAL A 33 1.10 -3.11 -14.62
N LEU A 34 1.31 -2.87 -13.32
CA LEU A 34 1.04 -3.85 -12.27
C LEU A 34 -0.43 -4.30 -12.28
N LEU A 35 -1.37 -3.37 -12.37
CA LEU A 35 -2.80 -3.71 -12.42
C LEU A 35 -3.14 -4.56 -13.66
N GLU A 36 -2.53 -4.27 -14.82
CA GLU A 36 -2.73 -5.11 -16.01
C GLU A 36 -2.23 -6.55 -15.79
N PHE A 37 -1.09 -6.74 -15.12
CA PHE A 37 -0.61 -8.08 -14.75
C PHE A 37 -1.56 -8.80 -13.77
N ILE A 38 -2.05 -8.09 -12.76
CA ILE A 38 -3.00 -8.63 -11.77
C ILE A 38 -4.29 -9.08 -12.46
N VAL A 39 -4.85 -8.26 -13.35
CA VAL A 39 -6.06 -8.61 -14.11
C VAL A 39 -5.77 -9.80 -15.05
N ALA A 40 -4.65 -9.79 -15.76
CA ALA A 40 -4.28 -10.86 -16.68
C ALA A 40 -4.07 -12.21 -15.98
N ALA A 41 -3.50 -12.24 -14.77
CA ALA A 41 -3.25 -13.47 -14.00
C ALA A 41 -4.51 -14.29 -13.69
N ARG A 42 -5.69 -13.66 -13.73
CA ARG A 42 -6.99 -14.33 -13.57
C ARG A 42 -7.25 -15.37 -14.65
N THR A 43 -6.82 -15.08 -15.88
CA THR A 43 -7.09 -15.91 -17.08
C THR A 43 -5.82 -16.45 -17.74
N LYS A 44 -4.64 -15.90 -17.41
CA LYS A 44 -3.33 -16.31 -17.94
C LYS A 44 -2.46 -16.88 -16.81
N PRO A 45 -2.42 -18.22 -16.64
CA PRO A 45 -1.73 -18.86 -15.51
C PRO A 45 -0.26 -18.49 -15.39
N VAL A 46 0.42 -18.15 -16.50
CA VAL A 46 1.83 -17.74 -16.52
C VAL A 46 2.12 -16.53 -15.62
N PHE A 47 1.14 -15.65 -15.40
CA PHE A 47 1.33 -14.46 -14.54
C PHE A 47 1.01 -14.70 -13.06
N ARG A 48 0.37 -15.82 -12.69
CA ARG A 48 -0.02 -16.07 -11.30
C ARG A 48 1.17 -16.08 -10.33
N PRO A 49 2.26 -16.83 -10.59
CA PRO A 49 3.37 -16.92 -9.63
C PRO A 49 3.98 -15.56 -9.31
N VAL A 50 4.21 -14.73 -10.33
CA VAL A 50 4.78 -13.40 -10.13
C VAL A 50 3.82 -12.48 -9.38
N THR A 51 2.52 -12.47 -9.70
CA THR A 51 1.55 -11.64 -8.99
C THR A 51 1.35 -12.07 -7.53
N GLU A 52 1.38 -13.38 -7.25
CA GLU A 52 1.29 -13.91 -5.89
C GLU A 52 2.53 -13.55 -5.06
N GLN A 53 3.72 -13.64 -5.67
CA GLN A 53 4.97 -13.23 -5.04
C GLN A 53 4.95 -11.74 -4.72
N MET A 54 4.62 -10.87 -5.68
CA MET A 54 4.54 -9.42 -5.46
C MET A 54 3.59 -9.06 -4.31
N ALA A 55 2.43 -9.70 -4.25
CA ALA A 55 1.48 -9.50 -3.16
C ALA A 55 2.04 -10.01 -1.81
N GLY A 56 2.78 -11.12 -1.82
CA GLY A 56 3.49 -11.64 -0.65
C GLY A 56 4.55 -10.69 -0.13
N ASP A 57 5.40 -10.17 -1.02
CA ASP A 57 6.50 -9.26 -0.71
C ASP A 57 5.97 -7.96 -0.10
N MET A 58 4.93 -7.36 -0.69
CA MET A 58 4.25 -6.19 -0.15
C MET A 58 3.72 -6.44 1.27
N ARG A 59 2.98 -7.53 1.48
CA ARG A 59 2.45 -7.88 2.81
C ARG A 59 3.56 -8.09 3.83
N GLN A 60 4.68 -8.68 3.43
CA GLN A 60 5.82 -8.88 4.32
C GLN A 60 6.43 -7.55 4.76
N VAL A 61 6.70 -6.63 3.83
CA VAL A 61 7.24 -5.29 4.12
C VAL A 61 6.31 -4.53 5.09
N VAL A 62 5.01 -4.55 4.83
CA VAL A 62 4.01 -3.89 5.69
C VAL A 62 3.96 -4.54 7.07
N THR A 63 3.93 -5.87 7.15
CA THR A 63 3.91 -6.59 8.44
C THR A 63 5.14 -6.26 9.28
N ASP A 64 6.32 -6.23 8.66
CA ASP A 64 7.57 -5.96 9.37
C ASP A 64 7.68 -4.51 9.83
N ALA A 65 7.13 -3.57 9.06
CA ALA A 65 6.98 -2.18 9.48
C ALA A 65 6.08 -2.04 10.72
N LEU A 66 4.90 -2.68 10.70
CA LEU A 66 3.94 -2.65 11.80
C LEU A 66 4.49 -3.34 13.06
N ARG A 67 5.19 -4.47 12.92
CA ARG A 67 5.94 -5.10 14.03
C ARG A 67 7.01 -4.17 14.59
N GLY A 68 7.73 -3.48 13.72
CA GLY A 68 8.73 -2.49 14.12
C GLY A 68 8.15 -1.35 14.96
N LEU A 69 6.87 -1.01 14.74
CA LEU A 69 6.12 -0.01 15.49
C LEU A 69 5.34 -0.59 16.69
N ALA A 70 5.49 -1.88 16.97
CA ALA A 70 4.79 -2.59 18.05
C ALA A 70 3.25 -2.47 17.98
N VAL A 71 2.70 -2.44 16.76
CA VAL A 71 1.24 -2.48 16.52
C VAL A 71 0.69 -3.85 16.92
N LEU A 72 -0.46 -3.87 17.62
CA LEU A 72 -1.17 -5.08 17.98
C LEU A 72 -1.74 -5.76 16.72
N GLU A 73 -1.72 -7.10 16.69
CA GLU A 73 -2.24 -7.89 15.57
C GLU A 73 -1.70 -7.44 14.20
N PRO A 74 -0.35 -7.41 14.01
CA PRO A 74 0.26 -6.78 12.84
C PRO A 74 -0.10 -7.46 11.51
N ARG A 75 -0.55 -8.72 11.53
CA ARG A 75 -0.97 -9.43 10.30
C ARG A 75 -2.37 -8.98 9.86
N GLU A 76 -3.29 -8.85 10.80
CA GLU A 76 -4.65 -8.35 10.60
C GLU A 76 -4.59 -6.90 10.12
N GLN A 77 -3.77 -6.07 10.78
CA GLN A 77 -3.57 -4.67 10.38
C GLN A 77 -2.89 -4.55 9.02
N THR A 78 -1.99 -5.47 8.67
CA THR A 78 -1.42 -5.54 7.32
C THR A 78 -2.49 -5.81 6.26
N ALA A 79 -3.42 -6.73 6.51
CA ALA A 79 -4.49 -7.02 5.56
C ALA A 79 -5.39 -5.80 5.32
N LEU A 80 -5.76 -5.08 6.37
CA LEU A 80 -6.54 -3.84 6.27
C LEU A 80 -5.79 -2.74 5.51
N LEU A 81 -4.52 -2.52 5.87
CA LEU A 81 -3.70 -1.50 5.24
C LEU A 81 -3.42 -1.80 3.77
N THR A 82 -3.19 -3.06 3.43
CA THR A 82 -3.00 -3.52 2.06
C THR A 82 -4.25 -3.28 1.22
N ALA A 83 -5.45 -3.60 1.75
CA ALA A 83 -6.70 -3.34 1.05
C ALA A 83 -6.91 -1.84 0.76
N ILE A 84 -6.49 -0.96 1.67
CA ILE A 84 -6.51 0.49 1.44
C ILE A 84 -5.52 0.88 0.34
N ILE A 85 -4.29 0.38 0.38
CA ILE A 85 -3.27 0.68 -0.64
C ILE A 85 -3.73 0.23 -2.03
N GLU A 86 -4.26 -0.99 -2.14
CA GLU A 86 -4.79 -1.53 -3.39
C GLU A 86 -5.97 -0.70 -3.92
N GLY A 87 -6.91 -0.32 -3.03
CA GLY A 87 -8.05 0.53 -3.40
C GLY A 87 -7.64 1.93 -3.85
N LEU A 88 -6.68 2.56 -3.15
CA LEU A 88 -6.14 3.86 -3.52
C LEU A 88 -5.37 3.81 -4.84
N SER A 89 -4.60 2.74 -5.06
CA SER A 89 -3.85 2.53 -6.30
C SER A 89 -4.78 2.36 -7.49
N LEU A 90 -5.84 1.57 -7.34
CA LEU A 90 -6.87 1.38 -8.37
C LEU A 90 -7.59 2.70 -8.70
N ASP A 91 -8.02 3.45 -7.70
CA ASP A 91 -8.70 4.74 -7.91
C ASP A 91 -7.80 5.75 -8.64
N ALA A 92 -6.54 5.85 -8.25
CA ALA A 92 -5.62 6.86 -8.80
C ALA A 92 -5.28 6.68 -10.28
N VAL A 93 -5.39 5.46 -10.82
CA VAL A 93 -4.95 5.15 -12.19
C VAL A 93 -6.07 4.74 -13.13
N THR A 94 -7.29 4.57 -12.63
CA THR A 94 -8.46 4.23 -13.45
C THR A 94 -9.35 5.44 -13.73
N PRO A 95 -10.02 5.52 -14.90
CA PRO A 95 -10.88 6.65 -15.24
C PRO A 95 -12.10 6.83 -14.31
N ASN A 96 -12.52 5.79 -13.60
CA ASN A 96 -13.62 5.82 -12.65
C ASN A 96 -13.20 6.31 -11.25
N GLY A 97 -11.90 6.45 -11.00
CA GLY A 97 -11.41 7.09 -9.80
C GLY A 97 -11.25 8.60 -9.97
N SER A 98 -11.08 9.30 -8.86
CA SER A 98 -11.05 10.78 -8.83
C SER A 98 -10.03 11.33 -7.83
N LEU A 99 -9.29 10.47 -7.15
CA LEU A 99 -8.33 10.88 -6.14
C LEU A 99 -7.05 11.43 -6.79
N GLY A 100 -6.85 12.74 -6.67
CA GLY A 100 -5.54 13.33 -6.85
C GLY A 100 -4.57 12.93 -5.73
N VAL A 101 -3.27 13.04 -5.99
CA VAL A 101 -2.16 12.65 -5.08
C VAL A 101 -2.35 13.18 -3.65
N GLU A 102 -2.75 14.44 -3.50
CA GLU A 102 -2.96 15.06 -2.18
C GLU A 102 -4.09 14.40 -1.39
N ARG A 103 -5.15 13.98 -2.06
CA ARG A 103 -6.26 13.26 -1.41
C ARG A 103 -5.85 11.85 -1.05
N LEU A 104 -5.07 11.19 -1.92
CA LEU A 104 -4.49 9.86 -1.68
C LEU A 104 -3.62 9.86 -0.42
N ARG A 105 -2.63 10.75 -0.35
CA ARG A 105 -1.76 10.93 0.83
C ARG A 105 -2.55 11.18 2.10
N ARG A 106 -3.57 12.04 2.03
CA ARG A 106 -4.42 12.38 3.17
C ARG A 106 -5.24 11.19 3.68
N THR A 107 -5.80 10.39 2.77
CA THR A 107 -6.55 9.18 3.13
C THR A 107 -5.65 8.17 3.81
N LEU A 108 -4.47 7.90 3.25
CA LEU A 108 -3.48 7.02 3.87
C LEU A 108 -3.09 7.52 5.27
N ARG A 109 -2.75 8.81 5.39
CA ARG A 109 -2.34 9.42 6.66
C ARG A 109 -3.42 9.36 7.73
N ALA A 110 -4.69 9.51 7.35
CA ALA A 110 -5.81 9.39 8.27
C ALA A 110 -5.92 7.97 8.84
N HIS A 111 -5.77 6.95 7.99
CA HIS A 111 -5.78 5.56 8.43
C HIS A 111 -4.57 5.22 9.32
N ILE A 112 -3.36 5.65 8.93
CA ILE A 112 -2.15 5.46 9.76
C ILE A 112 -2.31 6.07 11.15
N ARG A 113 -2.93 7.26 11.25
CA ARG A 113 -3.22 7.88 12.55
C ARG A 113 -4.19 7.06 13.38
N SER A 114 -5.28 6.57 12.77
CA SER A 114 -6.24 5.69 13.45
C SER A 114 -5.61 4.38 13.94
N LEU A 115 -4.50 3.95 13.33
CA LEU A 115 -3.79 2.74 13.70
C LEU A 115 -2.77 2.97 14.83
N LEU A 116 -2.16 4.14 14.90
CA LEU A 116 -1.01 4.44 15.77
C LEU A 116 -1.32 5.40 16.94
N VAL A 117 -2.48 6.05 16.93
CA VAL A 117 -2.93 7.07 17.91
C VAL A 117 -4.29 6.65 18.45
#